data_AF-A9BKI7-F1
#
_entry.id   AF-A9BKI7-F1
#
_cell.length_a   1.000
_cell.length_b   1.000
_cell.length_c   1.000
_cell.angle_alpha   90.00
_cell.angle_beta   90.00
_cell.angle_gamma   90.00
#
_symmetry.space_group_name_H-M   'P 1'
#
loop_
_entity.id
_entity.type
_entity.pdbx_description
1 polymer ?
#
loop_
_entity_poly.entity_id
_entity_poly.type
_entity_poly.pdbx_seq_one_letter_code
_entity_poly.pdbx_strand_id
1 'polypeptide(L)'
;MTELEDFLIYNFSNQTINQEDLRNKSGIDIENDDRLKKKINFFSKIKFEKKKRKFLKVKFNYLKNKSDTLNLIKNAKNGIKIENFLDSYDNMKKDLINLVKISGRHRKLIIIKGKNDFHLTAFYFHPKTWIFVSHKTVNNWHNPKKINKKNQPI
;
A
#
# COMPACT_ATOMS: atom_id res chain seq x y z
N MET A 1 9.96 7.39 -13.80
CA MET A 1 9.26 6.11 -14.00
C MET A 1 8.63 6.18 -15.37
N THR A 2 8.85 5.18 -16.24
CA THR A 2 8.26 5.18 -17.59
C THR A 2 6.83 4.66 -17.51
N GLU A 3 5.91 5.23 -18.27
CA GLU A 3 4.47 4.86 -18.30
C GLU A 3 4.23 3.34 -18.40
N LEU A 4 5.10 2.64 -19.12
CA LEU A 4 5.10 1.18 -19.25
C LEU A 4 5.33 0.44 -17.92
N GLU A 5 6.24 0.95 -17.08
CA GLU A 5 6.56 0.36 -15.78
C GLU A 5 5.38 0.52 -14.82
N ASP A 6 4.76 1.69 -14.81
CA ASP A 6 3.57 1.97 -14.01
C ASP A 6 2.36 1.15 -14.50
N PHE A 7 2.17 1.01 -15.81
CA PHE A 7 1.13 0.17 -16.40
C PHE A 7 1.28 -1.32 -16.01
N LEU A 8 2.50 -1.86 -16.11
CA LEU A 8 2.77 -3.27 -15.80
C LEU A 8 2.60 -3.56 -14.30
N ILE A 9 3.02 -2.63 -13.45
CA ILE A 9 2.84 -2.75 -11.99
C ILE A 9 1.36 -2.63 -11.61
N TYR A 10 0.64 -1.70 -12.24
CA TYR A 10 -0.77 -1.44 -11.93
C TYR A 10 -1.68 -2.60 -12.35
N ASN A 11 -1.52 -3.12 -13.57
CA ASN A 11 -2.41 -4.15 -14.12
C ASN A 11 -2.07 -5.58 -13.70
N PHE A 12 -0.81 -5.83 -13.31
CA PHE A 12 -0.32 -7.18 -13.02
C PHE A 12 0.29 -7.30 -11.63
N SER A 13 -0.06 -6.40 -10.71
CA SER A 13 0.34 -6.50 -9.31
C SER A 13 -0.05 -7.88 -8.76
N ASN A 14 0.94 -8.60 -8.24
CA ASN A 14 0.81 -9.89 -7.55
C ASN A 14 0.48 -11.11 -8.42
N GLN A 15 0.45 -10.98 -9.74
CA GLN A 15 0.20 -12.12 -10.62
C GLN A 15 1.41 -12.45 -11.47
N THR A 16 1.59 -13.75 -11.71
CA THR A 16 2.50 -14.21 -12.75
C THR A 16 1.70 -14.16 -14.04
N ILE A 17 2.06 -13.27 -14.96
CA ILE A 17 1.39 -13.21 -16.27
C ILE A 17 2.27 -13.89 -17.32
N ASN A 18 1.68 -14.75 -18.14
CA ASN A 18 2.38 -15.30 -19.29
C ASN A 18 2.46 -14.23 -20.40
N GLN A 19 3.37 -14.42 -21.34
CA GLN A 19 3.57 -13.44 -22.41
C GLN A 19 2.34 -13.26 -23.31
N GLU A 20 1.59 -14.33 -23.57
CA GLU A 20 0.38 -14.31 -24.42
C GLU A 20 -0.70 -13.40 -23.82
N ASP A 21 -0.97 -13.56 -22.53
CA ASP A 21 -1.94 -12.78 -21.77
C ASP A 21 -1.53 -11.31 -21.70
N LEU A 22 -0.22 -11.04 -21.57
CA LEU A 22 0.29 -9.68 -21.61
C LEU A 22 0.05 -9.05 -23.00
N ARG A 23 0.38 -9.78 -24.07
CA ARG A 23 0.17 -9.32 -25.45
C ARG A 23 -1.30 -9.03 -25.70
N ASN A 24 -2.19 -9.92 -25.25
CA ASN A 24 -3.63 -9.77 -25.42
C ASN A 24 -4.21 -8.58 -24.63
N LYS A 25 -3.74 -8.34 -23.41
CA LYS A 25 -4.27 -7.27 -22.54
C LYS A 25 -3.68 -5.89 -22.82
N SER A 26 -2.45 -5.83 -23.32
CA SER A 26 -1.71 -4.57 -23.44
C SER A 26 -1.30 -4.22 -24.86
N GLY A 27 -1.45 -5.14 -25.82
CA GLY A 27 -0.93 -5.01 -27.17
C GLY A 27 0.60 -5.04 -27.26
N ILE A 28 1.30 -5.25 -26.14
CA ILE A 28 2.76 -5.21 -26.08
C ILE A 28 3.33 -6.58 -26.40
N ASP A 29 4.17 -6.63 -27.44
CA ASP A 29 4.91 -7.82 -27.80
C ASP A 29 6.39 -7.73 -27.36
N ILE A 30 6.68 -8.29 -26.19
CA ILE A 30 8.04 -8.32 -25.64
C ILE A 30 9.00 -9.12 -26.54
N GLU A 31 8.54 -10.12 -27.29
CA GLU A 31 9.44 -10.94 -28.13
C GLU A 31 9.99 -10.19 -29.33
N ASN A 32 9.20 -9.27 -29.88
CA ASN A 32 9.56 -8.52 -31.07
C ASN A 32 10.21 -7.17 -30.78
N ASP A 33 10.18 -6.70 -29.52
CA ASP A 33 10.81 -5.44 -29.13
C ASP A 33 12.05 -5.65 -28.23
N ASP A 34 13.23 -5.67 -28.87
CA ASP A 34 14.51 -5.79 -28.18
C ASP A 34 14.85 -4.60 -27.27
N ARG A 35 14.32 -3.40 -27.55
CA ARG A 35 14.49 -2.24 -26.67
C ARG A 35 13.70 -2.46 -25.40
N LEU A 36 12.49 -2.99 -25.51
CA LEU A 36 11.62 -3.31 -24.39
C LEU A 36 12.16 -4.47 -23.56
N LYS A 37 12.73 -5.52 -24.18
CA LYS A 37 13.44 -6.59 -23.45
C LYS A 37 14.59 -6.05 -22.61
N LYS A 38 15.42 -5.17 -23.19
CA LYS A 38 16.50 -4.50 -22.47
C LYS A 38 15.92 -3.68 -21.32
N LYS A 39 14.90 -2.86 -21.57
CA LYS A 39 14.23 -2.03 -20.56
C LYS A 39 13.66 -2.85 -19.39
N ILE A 40 12.98 -3.97 -19.69
CA ILE A 40 12.42 -4.88 -18.68
C ILE A 40 13.51 -5.57 -17.87
N ASN A 41 14.62 -5.97 -18.49
CA ASN A 41 15.77 -6.50 -17.75
C ASN A 41 16.40 -5.45 -16.82
N PHE A 42 16.29 -4.15 -17.17
CA PHE A 42 16.71 -3.05 -16.32
C PHE A 42 15.66 -2.66 -15.26
N PHE A 43 14.39 -3.06 -15.40
CA PHE A 43 13.37 -2.78 -14.39
C PHE A 43 13.60 -3.66 -13.14
N SER A 44 13.93 -3.01 -12.03
CA SER A 44 14.19 -3.68 -10.75
C SER A 44 12.99 -4.47 -10.20
N LYS A 45 11.78 -4.13 -10.64
CA LYS A 45 10.50 -4.65 -10.12
C LYS A 45 9.92 -5.81 -10.93
N ILE A 46 10.49 -6.13 -12.08
CA ILE A 46 9.94 -7.13 -13.02
C ILE A 46 11.03 -8.18 -13.31
N LYS A 47 10.72 -9.48 -13.12
CA LYS A 47 11.62 -10.58 -13.49
C LYS A 47 11.04 -11.38 -14.64
N PHE A 48 11.87 -11.63 -15.65
CA PHE A 48 11.58 -12.55 -16.74
C PHE A 48 12.14 -13.94 -16.43
N GLU A 49 11.30 -14.98 -16.44
CA GLU A 49 11.75 -16.34 -16.11
C GLU A 49 11.80 -17.23 -17.36
N LYS A 50 13.02 -17.43 -17.91
CA LYS A 50 13.25 -18.18 -19.15
C LYS A 50 12.86 -19.66 -19.08
N LYS A 51 13.00 -20.31 -17.90
CA LYS A 51 12.88 -21.78 -17.76
C LYS A 51 11.45 -22.32 -17.91
N LYS A 52 10.41 -21.47 -17.79
CA LYS A 52 9.01 -21.94 -17.77
C LYS A 52 8.16 -21.49 -18.97
N ARG A 53 8.75 -20.92 -20.03
CA ARG A 53 8.06 -20.15 -21.09
C ARG A 53 7.60 -18.77 -20.57
N LYS A 54 8.58 -17.86 -20.50
CA LYS A 54 8.43 -16.39 -20.54
C LYS A 54 7.26 -15.82 -19.73
N PHE A 55 7.33 -16.00 -18.42
CA PHE A 55 6.44 -15.34 -17.48
C PHE A 55 7.05 -14.04 -16.95
N LEU A 56 6.21 -13.01 -16.83
CA LEU A 56 6.53 -11.75 -16.19
C LEU A 56 6.09 -11.86 -14.72
N LYS A 57 7.05 -11.96 -13.80
CA LYS A 57 6.79 -11.98 -12.36
C LYS A 57 7.15 -10.63 -11.78
N VAL A 58 6.15 -9.87 -11.33
CA VAL A 58 6.39 -8.67 -10.53
C VAL A 58 6.98 -9.13 -9.20
N LYS A 59 8.23 -8.77 -8.92
CA LYS A 59 8.93 -9.15 -7.70
C LYS A 59 8.42 -8.29 -6.54
N PHE A 60 7.51 -8.82 -5.73
CA PHE A 60 7.26 -8.27 -4.38
C PHE A 60 8.21 -8.83 -3.30
N ASN A 61 9.26 -9.58 -3.67
CA ASN A 61 10.28 -10.10 -2.74
C ASN A 61 11.22 -9.01 -2.11
N TYR A 62 10.86 -7.72 -2.13
CA TYR A 62 11.73 -6.67 -1.61
C TYR A 62 11.53 -6.40 -0.12
N LEU A 63 10.35 -6.69 0.44
CA LEU A 63 10.12 -6.51 1.86
C LEU A 63 10.69 -7.68 2.62
N LYS A 64 11.92 -7.54 3.11
CA LYS A 64 12.56 -8.57 3.93
C LYS A 64 12.36 -8.33 5.42
N ASN A 65 11.96 -7.11 5.77
CA ASN A 65 11.87 -6.66 7.15
C ASN A 65 10.98 -5.42 7.28
N LYS A 66 10.75 -5.02 8.53
CA LYS A 66 9.99 -3.83 8.93
C LYS A 66 10.48 -2.51 8.32
N SER A 67 11.79 -2.36 8.15
CA SER A 67 12.40 -1.12 7.64
C SER A 67 12.04 -0.92 6.16
N ASP A 68 12.17 -1.98 5.36
CA ASP A 68 11.81 -1.97 3.95
C ASP A 68 10.33 -1.61 3.76
N THR A 69 9.46 -2.18 4.61
CA THR A 69 8.02 -1.90 4.60
C THR A 69 7.74 -0.43 4.87
N LEU A 70 8.40 0.12 5.89
CA LEU A 70 8.20 1.51 6.27
C LEU A 70 8.68 2.45 5.16
N ASN A 71 9.83 2.17 4.56
CA ASN A 71 10.40 2.98 3.48
C ASN A 71 9.50 2.99 2.24
N LEU A 72 8.98 1.82 1.88
CA LEU A 72 8.01 1.71 0.79
C LEU A 72 6.77 2.57 1.06
N ILE A 73 6.12 2.39 2.21
CA ILE A 73 4.89 3.11 2.52
C ILE A 73 5.15 4.62 2.62
N LYS A 74 6.31 5.03 3.13
CA LYS A 74 6.76 6.43 3.17
C LYS A 74 6.88 7.06 1.78
N ASN A 75 7.30 6.29 0.79
CA ASN A 75 7.52 6.78 -0.57
C ASN A 75 6.26 6.69 -1.45
N ALA A 76 5.18 6.09 -0.97
CA ALA A 76 3.92 5.98 -1.72
C ALA A 76 3.06 7.25 -1.57
N LYS A 77 2.71 7.87 -2.70
CA LYS A 77 1.86 9.07 -2.73
C LYS A 77 0.43 8.81 -2.23
N ASN A 78 -0.16 7.67 -2.58
CA ASN A 78 -1.58 7.36 -2.36
C ASN A 78 -1.80 6.24 -1.33
N GLY A 79 -0.79 5.95 -0.52
CA GLY A 79 -0.80 4.76 0.33
C GLY A 79 -0.67 3.47 -0.48
N ILE A 80 -0.68 2.33 0.22
CA ILE A 80 -0.49 1.01 -0.39
C ILE A 80 -1.48 0.02 0.22
N LYS A 81 -2.18 -0.72 -0.65
CA LYS A 81 -3.06 -1.80 -0.23
C LYS A 81 -2.24 -2.89 0.46
N ILE A 82 -2.63 -3.23 1.68
CA ILE A 82 -1.90 -4.17 2.54
C ILE A 82 -1.84 -5.57 1.94
N GLU A 83 -2.91 -5.99 1.25
CA GLU A 83 -2.97 -7.30 0.58
C GLU A 83 -1.84 -7.51 -0.44
N ASN A 84 -1.29 -6.44 -1.00
CA ASN A 84 -0.19 -6.52 -1.97
C ASN A 84 1.12 -7.00 -1.35
N PHE A 85 1.24 -6.96 -0.03
CA PHE A 85 2.52 -7.17 0.63
C PHE A 85 2.40 -7.81 2.03
N LEU A 86 1.23 -8.33 2.38
CA LEU A 86 0.95 -8.93 3.69
C LEU A 86 1.78 -10.20 3.94
N ASP A 87 2.04 -10.95 2.87
CA ASP A 87 2.74 -12.24 2.91
C ASP A 87 4.21 -12.13 2.44
N SER A 88 4.77 -10.90 2.42
CA SER A 88 6.11 -10.69 1.90
C SER A 88 7.24 -11.23 2.80
N TYR A 89 7.05 -11.24 4.13
CA TYR A 89 8.01 -11.84 5.08
C TYR A 89 7.36 -12.24 6.41
N ASP A 90 8.06 -13.09 7.17
CA ASP A 90 7.61 -13.58 8.47
C ASP A 90 7.45 -12.44 9.48
N ASN A 91 6.34 -12.44 10.23
CA ASN A 91 5.96 -11.38 11.19
C ASN A 91 5.44 -10.07 10.59
N MET A 92 5.22 -9.98 9.28
CA MET A 92 4.70 -8.76 8.63
C MET A 92 3.43 -8.20 9.32
N LYS A 93 2.47 -9.05 9.67
CA LYS A 93 1.26 -8.69 10.43
C LYS A 93 1.58 -8.03 11.78
N LYS A 94 2.50 -8.63 12.54
CA LYS A 94 2.93 -8.13 13.85
C LYS A 94 3.62 -6.78 13.72
N ASP A 95 4.47 -6.62 12.71
CA ASP A 95 5.16 -5.36 12.44
C ASP A 95 4.22 -4.23 12.04
N LEU A 96 3.25 -4.51 11.15
CA LEU A 96 2.20 -3.54 10.81
C LEU A 96 1.41 -3.11 12.04
N ILE A 97 0.97 -4.06 12.87
CA ILE A 97 0.26 -3.76 14.11
C ILE A 97 1.10 -2.88 15.02
N ASN A 98 2.40 -3.18 15.18
CA ASN A 98 3.31 -2.38 15.98
C ASN A 98 3.43 -0.95 15.44
N LEU A 99 3.59 -0.78 14.12
CA LEU A 99 3.71 0.55 13.49
C LEU A 99 2.45 1.41 13.65
N VAL A 100 1.28 0.79 13.85
CA VAL A 100 -0.02 1.46 14.04
C VAL A 100 -0.35 1.71 15.52
N LYS A 101 -0.12 0.71 16.39
CA LYS A 101 -0.53 0.74 17.81
C LYS A 101 0.32 1.64 18.69
N ILE A 102 1.54 1.96 18.26
CA ILE A 102 2.38 2.91 18.98
C ILE A 102 1.56 4.19 19.26
N SER A 103 1.75 4.78 20.46
CA SER A 103 1.03 5.97 20.92
C SER A 103 0.96 7.05 19.83
N GLY A 104 -0.06 7.91 19.86
CA GLY A 104 -0.31 8.90 18.80
C GLY A 104 0.94 9.73 18.41
N ARG A 105 1.82 10.01 19.38
CA ARG A 105 3.12 10.69 19.19
C ARG A 105 4.12 9.90 18.35
N HIS A 106 4.18 8.58 18.50
CA HIS A 106 5.20 7.73 17.91
C HIS A 106 4.67 6.83 16.79
N ARG A 107 3.36 6.89 16.50
CA ARG A 107 2.71 6.19 15.39
C ARG A 107 3.43 6.51 14.08
N LYS A 108 3.69 5.48 13.28
CA LYS A 108 4.38 5.62 11.98
C LYS A 108 3.47 5.32 10.80
N LEU A 109 2.39 4.58 11.02
CA LEU A 109 1.43 4.22 10.00
C LEU A 109 0.00 4.51 10.45
N ILE A 110 -0.85 4.88 9.49
CA ILE A 110 -2.31 4.84 9.61
C ILE A 110 -2.83 3.83 8.60
N ILE A 111 -3.71 2.93 9.05
CA ILE A 111 -4.41 2.00 8.16
C ILE A 111 -5.86 2.44 8.09
N ILE A 112 -6.35 2.66 6.86
CA ILE A 112 -7.73 3.03 6.59
C ILE A 112 -8.39 1.90 5.82
N LYS A 113 -9.63 1.56 6.21
CA LYS A 113 -10.49 0.67 5.44
C LYS A 113 -11.29 1.51 4.45
N GLY A 114 -11.16 1.21 3.16
CA GLY A 114 -11.96 1.88 2.14
C GLY A 114 -13.45 1.58 2.31
N LYS A 115 -14.30 2.59 2.04
CA LYS A 115 -15.74 2.50 2.26
C LYS A 115 -16.44 1.60 1.23
N ASN A 116 -15.92 1.58 -0.02
CA ASN A 116 -16.57 0.92 -1.15
C ASN A 116 -15.88 -0.39 -1.56
N ASP A 117 -14.56 -0.46 -1.40
CA ASP A 117 -13.73 -1.58 -1.86
C ASP A 117 -13.29 -2.48 -0.69
N PHE A 118 -13.58 -2.07 0.55
CA PHE A 118 -13.25 -2.74 1.81
C PHE A 118 -11.76 -3.09 2.01
N HIS A 119 -10.89 -2.68 1.10
CA HIS A 119 -9.46 -2.93 1.20
C HIS A 119 -8.83 -2.07 2.28
N LEU A 120 -7.84 -2.65 2.96
CA LEU A 120 -7.02 -1.94 3.92
C LEU A 120 -5.86 -1.26 3.19
N THR A 121 -5.78 0.06 3.29
CA THR A 121 -4.70 0.86 2.71
C THR A 121 -3.86 1.47 3.82
N ALA A 122 -2.55 1.25 3.75
CA ALA A 122 -1.58 1.79 4.68
C ALA A 122 -1.00 3.12 4.17
N PHE A 123 -0.97 4.11 5.05
CA PHE A 123 -0.40 5.44 4.81
C PHE A 123 0.71 5.72 5.81
N TYR A 124 1.76 6.39 5.33
CA TYR A 124 2.81 6.87 6.22
C TYR A 124 2.31 8.05 7.05
N PHE A 125 2.60 8.00 8.34
CA PHE A 125 2.18 9.03 9.29
C PHE A 125 3.42 9.59 10.00
N HIS A 126 3.68 10.88 9.76
CA HIS A 126 4.74 11.62 10.44
C HIS A 126 4.20 12.98 10.86
N PRO A 127 3.49 13.05 12.00
CA PRO A 127 2.88 14.29 12.44
C PRO A 127 3.96 15.28 12.89
N LYS A 128 3.85 16.54 12.46
CA LYS A 128 4.56 17.65 13.10
C LYS A 128 3.98 17.95 14.49
N THR A 129 2.66 17.80 14.61
CA THR A 129 1.89 18.04 15.84
C THR A 129 0.90 16.90 16.03
N TRP A 130 0.71 16.48 17.27
CA TRP A 130 -0.30 15.48 17.63
C TRP A 130 -1.11 16.00 18.81
N ILE A 131 -2.42 15.76 18.78
CA ILE A 131 -3.33 16.14 19.86
C ILE A 131 -4.10 14.88 20.22
N PHE A 132 -4.15 14.57 21.52
CA PHE A 132 -5.07 13.57 22.03
C PHE A 132 -6.38 14.24 22.40
N VAL A 133 -7.48 13.73 21.84
CA VAL A 133 -8.83 14.19 22.18
C VAL A 133 -9.62 12.98 22.66
N SER A 134 -10.22 13.10 23.85
CA SER A 134 -11.02 12.01 24.41
C SER A 134 -12.31 11.78 23.60
N HIS A 135 -12.84 10.55 23.61
CA HIS A 135 -14.14 10.25 23.00
C HIS A 135 -15.26 11.15 23.55
N LYS A 136 -15.22 11.49 24.85
CA LYS A 136 -16.19 12.40 25.47
C LYS A 136 -16.14 13.78 24.84
N THR A 137 -14.94 14.32 24.63
CA THR A 137 -14.73 15.63 23.99
C THR A 137 -15.23 15.61 22.54
N VAL A 138 -14.92 14.57 21.77
CA VAL A 138 -15.42 14.40 20.39
C VAL A 138 -16.95 14.33 20.37
N ASN A 139 -17.55 13.54 21.26
CA ASN A 139 -19.01 13.41 21.35
C ASN A 139 -19.69 14.73 21.72
N ASN A 140 -19.10 15.49 22.64
CA ASN A 140 -19.61 16.81 23.05
C ASN A 140 -19.55 17.81 21.88
N TRP A 141 -18.49 17.75 21.07
CA TRP A 141 -18.35 18.62 19.89
C TRP A 141 -19.41 18.32 18.82
N HIS A 142 -19.69 17.04 18.56
CA HIS A 142 -20.72 16.65 17.59
C HIS A 142 -22.16 16.80 18.11
N ASN A 143 -22.38 16.76 19.43
CA ASN A 143 -23.71 16.80 20.05
C ASN A 143 -23.80 17.87 21.17
N PRO A 144 -23.67 19.17 20.85
CA PRO A 144 -23.61 20.24 21.85
C PRO A 144 -24.89 20.38 22.70
N LYS A 145 -26.04 19.96 22.16
CA LYS A 145 -27.37 20.12 22.80
C LYS A 145 -27.59 19.31 24.08
N LYS A 146 -26.74 18.32 24.42
CA LYS A 146 -26.87 17.52 25.65
C LYS A 146 -26.29 18.19 26.90
N ILE A 147 -25.59 19.31 26.75
CA ILE A 147 -24.88 19.97 27.86
C ILE A 147 -25.82 20.92 28.65
N ASN A 148 -26.85 21.48 28.01
CA ASN A 148 -27.68 22.55 28.60
C ASN A 148 -28.88 22.07 29.45
N LYS A 149 -29.13 20.77 29.62
CA LYS A 149 -30.30 20.29 30.41
C LYS A 149 -30.04 20.07 31.91
N LYS A 150 -28.82 20.28 32.41
CA LYS A 150 -28.50 20.12 33.84
C LYS A 150 -28.33 21.42 34.64
N ASN A 151 -28.38 22.58 33.97
CA ASN A 151 -28.12 23.88 34.61
C ASN A 151 -29.28 24.88 34.44
N GLN A 152 -30.53 24.41 34.38
CA GLN A 152 -31.68 25.30 34.56
C GLN A 152 -32.08 25.29 36.04
N PRO A 153 -31.94 26.40 36.77
CA PRO A 153 -32.50 26.50 38.12
C PRO A 153 -34.04 26.40 38.02
N ILE A 154 -34.63 25.67 38.97
CA ILE A 154 -36.08 25.59 39.21
C ILE A 154 -36.57 26.93 39.73
#